data_AF-A0A954JQV4-F1
#
_entry.id   AF-A0A954JQV4-F1
#
_cell.length_a   1.000
_cell.length_b   1.000
_cell.length_c   1.000
_cell.angle_alpha   90.00
_cell.angle_beta   90.00
_cell.angle_gamma   90.00
#
_symmetry.space_group_name_H-M   'P 1'
#
loop_
_entity.id
_entity.type
_entity.pdbx_description
1 polymer ?
#
loop_
_entity_poly.entity_id
_entity_poly.type
_entity_poly.pdbx_seq_one_letter_code
_entity_poly.pdbx_strand_id
1 'polypeptide(L)'
;RGAAFGDLDNDGDVDVVVANMGSPLRILRNVAKKQGGAVTLEVLESDGLPAMGARLNLEIGEQRRLRQVQRTYSYCATNDARVHVGLGAAKAIDRVVVTWLDGKEEVFGPFASGMPAVVKRGTGR
;
A
#
# COMPACT_ATOMS: atom_id res chain seq x y z
N ARG A 1 14.90 -17.46 6.84
CA ARG A 1 14.39 -17.43 5.44
C ARG A 1 13.25 -16.43 5.43
N GLY A 2 13.21 -15.50 4.49
CA GLY A 2 12.22 -14.42 4.49
C GLY A 2 11.75 -14.06 3.09
N ALA A 3 10.60 -13.40 3.03
CA ALA A 3 10.08 -12.79 1.82
C ALA A 3 9.65 -11.36 2.13
N ALA A 4 10.11 -10.42 1.33
CA ALA A 4 9.63 -9.04 1.34
C ALA A 4 8.77 -8.82 0.10
N PHE A 5 7.70 -8.06 0.25
CA PHE A 5 6.76 -7.72 -0.82
C PHE A 5 6.71 -6.21 -1.00
N GLY A 6 6.48 -5.79 -2.24
CA GLY A 6 6.39 -4.38 -2.63
C GLY A 6 6.32 -4.26 -4.14
N ASP A 7 6.02 -3.07 -4.62
CA ASP A 7 6.03 -2.72 -6.04
C ASP A 7 7.41 -2.11 -6.37
N LEU A 8 8.35 -2.94 -6.86
CA LEU A 8 9.77 -2.59 -6.94
C LEU A 8 10.07 -1.61 -8.09
N ASP A 9 9.29 -1.66 -9.16
CA ASP A 9 9.44 -0.83 -10.35
C ASP A 9 8.33 0.22 -10.51
N ASN A 10 7.39 0.29 -9.57
CA ASN A 10 6.27 1.23 -9.53
C ASN A 10 5.30 1.08 -10.69
N ASP A 11 5.11 -0.15 -11.19
CA ASP A 11 4.17 -0.43 -12.27
C ASP A 11 2.76 -0.79 -11.77
N GLY A 12 2.58 -0.89 -10.45
CA GLY A 12 1.31 -1.17 -9.78
C GLY A 12 1.07 -2.64 -9.44
N ASP A 13 1.99 -3.54 -9.81
CA ASP A 13 1.94 -4.95 -9.46
C ASP A 13 2.85 -5.28 -8.26
N VAL A 14 2.43 -6.19 -7.38
CA VAL A 14 3.23 -6.57 -6.20
C VAL A 14 4.27 -7.61 -6.60
N ASP A 15 5.54 -7.28 -6.40
CA ASP A 15 6.69 -8.16 -6.53
C ASP A 15 7.09 -8.81 -5.20
N VAL A 16 7.98 -9.81 -5.28
CA VAL A 16 8.51 -10.53 -4.12
C VAL A 16 10.02 -10.65 -4.18
N VAL A 17 10.69 -10.29 -3.09
CA VAL A 17 12.10 -10.58 -2.85
C VAL A 17 12.21 -11.72 -1.84
N VAL A 18 12.85 -12.82 -2.21
CA VAL A 18 12.99 -14.03 -1.39
C VAL A 18 14.44 -14.24 -0.99
N ALA A 19 14.67 -14.29 0.33
CA ALA A 19 15.96 -14.58 0.94
C ALA A 19 15.96 -15.98 1.57
N ASN A 20 16.69 -16.91 0.95
CA ASN A 20 16.92 -18.25 1.47
C ASN A 20 18.32 -18.36 2.06
N MET A 21 18.44 -19.10 3.17
CA MET A 21 19.73 -19.27 3.85
C MET A 21 20.70 -20.06 2.96
N GLY A 22 21.92 -19.55 2.80
CA GLY A 22 22.95 -20.20 1.97
C GLY A 22 22.64 -20.21 0.48
N SER A 23 21.70 -19.38 0.00
CA SER A 23 21.35 -19.25 -1.41
C SER A 23 21.38 -17.79 -1.85
N PRO A 24 21.60 -17.51 -3.14
CA PRO A 24 21.42 -16.15 -3.68
C PRO A 24 20.02 -15.61 -3.42
N LEU A 25 19.93 -14.28 -3.32
CA LEU A 25 18.66 -13.56 -3.31
C LEU A 25 17.91 -13.84 -4.62
N ARG A 26 16.59 -14.05 -4.54
CA ARG A 26 15.73 -14.15 -5.71
C ARG A 26 14.74 -13.00 -5.73
N ILE A 27 14.55 -12.41 -6.90
CA ILE A 27 13.51 -11.43 -7.18
C ILE A 27 12.49 -12.09 -8.10
N LEU A 28 11.23 -12.10 -7.67
CA LEU A 28 10.10 -12.57 -8.45
C LEU A 28 9.29 -11.34 -8.85
N ARG A 29 9.48 -10.91 -10.10
CA ARG A 29 8.70 -9.80 -10.67
C ARG A 29 7.34 -10.31 -11.13
N ASN A 30 6.29 -9.59 -10.76
CA ASN A 30 4.95 -9.93 -11.20
C ASN A 30 4.74 -9.43 -12.63
N VAL A 31 4.62 -10.38 -13.56
CA VAL A 31 4.43 -10.11 -15.00
C VAL A 31 3.08 -10.64 -15.50
N ALA A 32 2.14 -10.88 -14.58
CA ALA A 32 0.81 -11.33 -14.94
C ALA A 32 0.11 -10.29 -15.83
N LYS A 33 -0.73 -10.75 -16.75
CA LYS A 33 -1.55 -9.84 -17.55
C LYS A 33 -2.45 -9.02 -16.61
N LYS A 34 -2.34 -7.69 -16.68
CA LYS A 34 -3.13 -6.78 -15.82
C LYS A 34 -4.63 -7.06 -15.94
N GLN A 35 -5.24 -7.32 -14.79
CA GLN A 35 -6.68 -7.53 -14.64
C GLN A 35 -7.21 -6.47 -13.67
N GLY A 36 -7.57 -5.31 -14.23
CA GLY A 36 -8.01 -4.16 -13.45
C GLY A 36 -6.88 -3.18 -13.14
N GLY A 37 -7.16 -2.24 -12.23
CA GLY A 37 -6.22 -1.24 -11.75
C GLY A 37 -5.80 -1.47 -10.30
N ALA A 38 -4.74 -0.79 -9.89
CA ALA A 38 -4.33 -0.65 -8.49
C ALA A 38 -3.98 0.79 -8.15
N VAL A 39 -3.99 1.10 -6.86
CA VAL A 39 -3.46 2.34 -6.28
C VAL A 39 -2.48 1.95 -5.18
N THR A 40 -1.30 2.58 -5.22
CA THR A 40 -0.30 2.47 -4.16
C THR A 40 -0.33 3.78 -3.36
N LEU A 41 -0.67 3.70 -2.07
CA LEU A 41 -0.75 4.86 -1.18
C LEU A 41 0.49 4.94 -0.30
N GLU A 42 1.25 6.03 -0.42
CA GLU A 42 2.31 6.39 0.52
C GLU A 42 1.72 7.23 1.66
N VAL A 43 1.50 6.58 2.81
CA VAL A 43 0.83 7.19 3.96
C VAL A 43 1.87 7.66 4.96
N LEU A 44 1.95 8.97 5.19
CA LEU A 44 3.02 9.63 5.95
C LEU A 44 2.47 10.41 7.13
N GLU A 45 3.21 10.42 8.23
CA GLU A 45 3.06 11.37 9.32
C GLU A 45 3.44 12.79 8.86
N SER A 46 3.19 13.79 9.72
CA SER A 46 3.47 15.20 9.38
C SER A 46 4.96 15.48 9.14
N ASP A 47 5.84 14.71 9.78
CA ASP A 47 7.29 14.75 9.62
C ASP A 47 7.79 14.02 8.36
N GLY A 48 6.91 13.35 7.62
CA GLY A 48 7.24 12.63 6.40
C GLY A 48 7.69 11.18 6.60
N LEU A 49 7.67 10.66 7.83
CA LEU A 49 7.90 9.24 8.07
C LEU A 49 6.65 8.41 7.75
N PRO A 50 6.79 7.13 7.35
CA PRO A 50 5.64 6.26 7.17
C PRO A 50 4.78 6.16 8.42
N ALA A 51 3.46 6.35 8.27
CA ALA A 51 2.49 6.35 9.36
C ALA A 51 2.18 4.94 9.86
N MET A 52 3.19 4.24 10.37
CA MET A 52 3.11 2.86 10.84
C MET A 52 1.94 2.67 11.81
N GLY A 53 1.10 1.67 11.55
CA GLY A 53 -0.07 1.38 12.38
C GLY A 53 -1.34 2.16 12.02
N ALA A 54 -1.25 3.23 11.23
CA ALA A 54 -2.42 3.96 10.74
C ALA A 54 -3.34 3.03 9.93
N ARG A 55 -4.65 3.14 10.15
CA ARG A 55 -5.67 2.30 9.52
C ARG A 55 -6.37 3.07 8.42
N LEU A 56 -6.62 2.42 7.29
CA LEU A 56 -7.26 3.00 6.13
C LEU A 56 -8.56 2.27 5.86
N ASN A 57 -9.68 2.97 5.98
CA ASN A 57 -10.99 2.53 5.49
C ASN A 57 -11.19 3.13 4.09
N LEU A 58 -11.21 2.27 3.08
CA LEU A 58 -11.26 2.62 1.67
C LEU A 58 -12.65 2.35 1.12
N GLU A 59 -13.24 3.31 0.43
CA GLU A 59 -14.50 3.15 -0.33
C GLU A 59 -14.16 3.10 -1.83
N ILE A 60 -14.57 2.02 -2.50
CA ILE A 60 -14.30 1.74 -3.92
C ILE A 60 -15.61 1.26 -4.57
N GLY A 61 -16.37 2.17 -5.16
CA GLY A 61 -17.76 1.96 -5.54
C GLY A 61 -18.58 1.52 -4.33
N GLU A 62 -19.25 0.38 -4.43
CA GLU A 62 -20.03 -0.21 -3.33
C GLU A 62 -19.16 -1.02 -2.35
N GLN A 63 -17.87 -1.20 -2.63
CA GLN A 63 -16.98 -2.01 -1.80
C GLN A 63 -16.29 -1.19 -0.73
N ARG A 64 -16.12 -1.80 0.45
CA ARG A 64 -15.27 -1.28 1.52
C ARG A 64 -14.08 -2.19 1.74
N ARG A 65 -12.88 -1.61 1.87
CA ARG A 65 -11.63 -2.33 2.14
C ARG A 65 -10.92 -1.71 3.32
N LEU A 66 -10.49 -2.55 4.26
CA LEU A 66 -9.62 -2.13 5.35
C LEU A 66 -8.17 -2.45 5.00
N ARG A 67 -7.29 -1.50 5.27
CA ARG A 67 -5.83 -1.66 5.21
C ARG A 67 -5.18 -1.03 6.44
N GLN A 68 -3.92 -1.37 6.66
CA GLN A 68 -3.10 -0.77 7.69
C GLN A 68 -1.69 -0.57 7.13
N VAL A 69 -1.08 0.56 7.45
CA VAL A 69 0.33 0.82 7.16
C VAL A 69 1.17 -0.10 8.04
N GLN A 70 1.81 -1.09 7.46
CA GLN A 70 2.65 -2.03 8.20
C GLN A 70 3.74 -2.61 7.30
N ARG A 71 4.83 -3.03 7.92
CA ARG A 71 5.98 -3.67 7.25
C ARG A 71 6.22 -5.09 7.73
N THR A 72 5.44 -5.54 8.71
CA THR A 72 5.68 -6.75 9.51
C THR A 72 4.82 -7.91 9.02
N TYR A 73 5.10 -8.37 7.81
CA TYR A 73 4.54 -9.61 7.29
C TYR A 73 5.68 -10.46 6.73
N SER A 74 5.58 -11.80 6.86
CA SER A 74 6.69 -12.75 6.67
C SER A 74 7.73 -12.77 7.81
N TYR A 75 8.72 -13.67 7.70
CA TYR A 75 9.73 -13.93 8.73
C TYR A 75 11.07 -13.25 8.41
N CYS A 76 11.66 -12.53 9.37
CA CYS A 76 12.95 -11.83 9.24
C CYS A 76 13.07 -10.98 7.96
N ALA A 77 11.98 -10.29 7.59
CA ALA A 77 11.91 -9.42 6.44
C ALA A 77 11.17 -8.13 6.80
N THR A 78 11.43 -7.06 6.05
CA THR A 78 10.72 -5.79 6.13
C THR A 78 10.18 -5.49 4.76
N ASN A 79 8.89 -5.19 4.69
CA ASN A 79 8.19 -4.94 3.44
C ASN A 79 8.14 -3.45 3.10
N ASP A 80 7.71 -3.15 1.88
CA ASP A 80 7.31 -1.80 1.52
C ASP A 80 6.22 -1.29 2.49
N ALA A 81 6.35 -0.04 2.92
CA ALA A 81 5.38 0.59 3.83
C ALA A 81 4.14 1.09 3.08
N ARG A 82 4.25 1.28 1.77
CA ARG A 82 3.15 1.77 0.94
C ARG A 82 2.02 0.76 0.90
N VAL A 83 0.80 1.27 0.96
CA VAL A 83 -0.41 0.45 1.00
C VAL A 83 -0.88 0.20 -0.42
N HIS A 84 -0.76 -1.05 -0.88
CA HIS A 84 -1.31 -1.48 -2.16
C HIS A 84 -2.81 -1.80 -2.05
N VAL A 85 -3.57 -1.27 -3.01
CA VAL A 85 -5.02 -1.44 -3.11
C VAL A 85 -5.40 -1.82 -4.53
N GLY A 86 -5.79 -3.08 -4.73
CA GLY A 86 -6.42 -3.51 -5.99
C GLY A 86 -7.82 -2.93 -6.13
N LEU A 87 -8.12 -2.36 -7.30
CA LEU A 87 -9.41 -1.75 -7.65
C LEU A 87 -10.34 -2.72 -8.38
N GLY A 88 -9.81 -3.82 -8.92
CA GLY A 88 -10.56 -4.66 -9.86
C GLY A 88 -11.03 -3.83 -11.06
N ALA A 89 -12.34 -3.85 -11.35
CA ALA A 89 -12.92 -3.08 -12.46
C ALA A 89 -13.15 -1.60 -12.14
N ALA A 90 -13.02 -1.17 -10.88
CA ALA A 90 -13.15 0.23 -10.51
C ALA A 90 -11.97 1.06 -11.03
N LYS A 91 -12.20 2.36 -11.25
CA LYS A 91 -11.19 3.28 -11.80
C LYS A 91 -10.42 4.05 -10.73
N ALA A 92 -10.97 4.13 -9.52
CA ALA A 92 -10.41 4.90 -8.42
C ALA A 92 -10.83 4.33 -7.07
N ILE A 93 -10.12 4.74 -6.02
CA ILE A 93 -10.63 4.76 -4.65
C ILE A 93 -11.39 6.07 -4.49
N ASP A 94 -12.68 6.00 -4.18
CA ASP A 94 -13.54 7.19 -4.09
C ASP A 94 -13.23 8.00 -2.83
N ARG A 95 -12.95 7.30 -1.72
CA ARG A 95 -12.67 7.90 -0.43
C ARG A 95 -11.74 7.04 0.42
N VAL A 96 -10.81 7.68 1.10
CA VAL A 96 -9.91 7.07 2.09
C VAL A 96 -10.10 7.78 3.41
N VAL A 97 -10.61 7.08 4.42
CA VAL A 97 -10.58 7.57 5.81
C VAL A 97 -9.38 6.96 6.50
N VAL A 98 -8.45 7.80 6.93
CA VAL A 98 -7.27 7.39 7.69
C VAL A 98 -7.53 7.64 9.16
N THR A 99 -7.50 6.59 9.98
CA THR A 99 -7.45 6.69 11.43
C THR A 99 -5.99 6.59 11.87
N TRP A 100 -5.46 7.68 12.42
CA TRP A 100 -4.08 7.79 12.91
C TRP A 100 -3.89 7.04 14.24
N LEU A 101 -2.64 6.87 14.65
CA LEU A 101 -2.29 6.19 15.92
C LEU A 101 -2.88 6.88 17.16
N ASP A 102 -3.07 8.20 17.12
CA ASP A 102 -3.71 8.97 18.20
C ASP A 102 -5.25 8.94 18.14
N GLY A 103 -5.81 8.18 17.21
CA GLY A 103 -7.25 8.02 17.03
C GLY A 103 -7.94 9.14 16.25
N LYS A 104 -7.21 10.20 15.84
CA LYS A 104 -7.77 11.21 14.95
C LYS A 104 -8.03 10.62 13.57
N GLU A 105 -9.00 11.19 12.87
CA GLU A 105 -9.33 10.78 11.52
C GLU A 105 -9.15 11.94 10.53
N GLU A 106 -8.72 11.60 9.32
CA GLU A 106 -8.66 12.50 8.17
C GLU A 106 -9.17 11.79 6.92
N VAL A 107 -9.81 12.56 6.05
CA VAL A 107 -10.38 12.06 4.79
C VAL A 107 -9.56 12.54 3.60
N PHE A 108 -9.24 11.61 2.71
CA PHE A 108 -8.48 11.81 1.48
C PHE A 108 -9.20 11.18 0.27
N GLY A 109 -8.70 11.52 -0.92
CA GLY A 109 -9.18 11.03 -2.20
C GLY A 109 -10.00 12.06 -2.99
N PRO A 110 -10.52 11.67 -4.17
CA PRO A 110 -10.38 10.35 -4.78
C PRO A 110 -8.96 10.09 -5.31
N PHE A 111 -8.59 8.81 -5.46
CA PHE A 111 -7.31 8.38 -6.05
C PHE A 111 -7.54 7.45 -7.23
N ALA A 112 -7.20 7.90 -8.44
CA ALA A 112 -7.28 7.08 -9.64
C ALA A 112 -6.14 6.06 -9.71
N SER A 113 -6.35 4.97 -10.47
CA SER A 113 -5.27 4.02 -10.75
C SER A 113 -4.10 4.69 -11.47
N GLY A 114 -2.87 4.28 -11.16
CA GLY A 114 -1.67 4.79 -11.80
C GLY A 114 -0.52 4.95 -10.81
N MET A 115 0.20 6.07 -10.93
CA MET A 115 1.36 6.37 -10.10
C MET A 115 1.01 6.40 -8.59
N PRO A 116 1.98 6.09 -7.71
CA PRO A 116 1.79 6.18 -6.27
C PRO A 116 1.26 7.55 -5.83
N ALA A 117 0.30 7.57 -4.92
CA ALA A 117 -0.28 8.78 -4.36
C ALA A 117 0.17 8.97 -2.90
N VAL A 118 0.44 10.22 -2.51
CA VAL A 118 0.86 10.57 -1.15
C VAL A 118 -0.35 10.98 -0.32
N VAL A 119 -0.46 10.39 0.87
CA VAL A 119 -1.45 10.73 1.90
C VAL A 119 -0.67 11.20 3.13
N LYS A 120 -0.62 12.50 3.36
CA LYS A 120 0.16 13.09 4.45
C LYS A 120 -0.74 13.60 5.56
N ARG A 121 -0.43 13.23 6.80
CA ARG A 121 -1.14 13.71 7.99
C ARG A 121 -1.17 15.23 8.06
N GLY A 122 -2.33 15.78 8.41
CA GLY A 122 -2.60 17.22 8.48
C GLY A 122 -2.91 17.88 7.14
N THR A 123 -3.02 17.11 6.05
CA THR A 123 -3.41 17.60 4.72
C THR A 123 -4.78 17.11 4.26
N GLY A 124 -5.40 16.23 5.05
CA GLY A 124 -6.75 15.71 4.79
C GLY A 124 -7.83 16.67 5.30
N ARG A 125 -9.08 16.35 4.94
CA ARG A 125 -10.27 17.04 5.46
C ARG A 125 -10.82 16.36 6.71
#